data_AF-A0A968BE33-F1
#
_entry.id   AF-A0A968BE33-F1
#
_cell.length_a   1.000
_cell.length_b   1.000
_cell.length_c   1.000
_cell.angle_alpha   90.00
_cell.angle_beta   90.00
_cell.angle_gamma   90.00
#
_symmetry.space_group_name_H-M   'P 1'
#
loop_
_entity.id
_entity.type
_entity.pdbx_description
1 polymer ?
#
loop_
_entity_poly.entity_id
_entity_poly.type
_entity_poly.pdbx_seq_one_letter_code
_entity_poly.pdbx_strand_id
1 'polypeptide(L)'
;MLTPLIDDAAFDLVLMTEGVTKRGRDSIRDLIDVGAYVLEALLTLRAEGNLAAGVLNQAAAALEPSYLEPLHERFIAAEGQILRNLGNLPPALNTAEIRQAITALLDMGKADDGLFALRREELRHLAHAKSALDESRALTVRLGEEVETLIRAAQDDSQGAAAQSAQAIAGGKLFMVILTGAGILGA
;
A
#
# COMPACT_ATOMS: atom_id res chain seq x y z
N MET A 1 2.99 -24.48 1.35
CA MET A 1 1.66 -25.10 1.26
C MET A 1 1.54 -26.03 0.06
N LEU A 2 2.01 -25.66 -1.15
CA LEU A 2 1.94 -26.53 -2.34
C LEU A 2 2.98 -27.66 -2.40
N THR A 3 4.15 -27.49 -1.78
CA THR A 3 5.24 -28.48 -1.79
C THR A 3 4.83 -29.88 -1.33
N PRO A 4 4.22 -30.08 -0.14
CA PRO A 4 3.86 -31.43 0.31
C PRO A 4 2.85 -32.12 -0.62
N LEU A 5 1.86 -31.38 -1.16
CA LEU A 5 0.86 -31.93 -2.08
C LEU A 5 1.48 -32.40 -3.41
N ILE A 6 2.50 -31.68 -3.88
CA ILE A 6 3.21 -32.02 -5.11
C ILE A 6 4.15 -33.22 -4.87
N ASP A 7 4.76 -33.29 -3.69
CA ASP A 7 5.60 -34.42 -3.30
C ASP A 7 4.75 -35.70 -3.15
N ASP A 8 3.54 -35.62 -2.59
CA ASP A 8 2.59 -36.73 -2.49
C ASP A 8 2.14 -37.22 -3.87
N ALA A 9 1.79 -36.30 -4.79
CA ALA A 9 1.43 -36.68 -6.16
C ALA A 9 2.60 -37.31 -6.94
N ALA A 10 3.84 -36.88 -6.66
CA ALA A 10 5.03 -37.51 -7.22
C ALA A 10 5.26 -38.92 -6.63
N PHE A 11 4.99 -39.11 -5.34
CA PHE A 11 5.07 -40.41 -4.68
C PHE A 11 4.02 -41.39 -5.22
N ASP A 12 2.77 -40.96 -5.39
CA ASP A 12 1.69 -41.75 -5.97
C ASP A 12 2.02 -42.20 -7.39
N LEU A 13 2.62 -41.32 -8.19
CA LEU A 13 3.09 -41.66 -9.53
C LEU A 13 4.14 -42.78 -9.50
N VAL A 14 5.15 -42.66 -8.62
CA VAL A 14 6.19 -43.68 -8.46
C VAL A 14 5.55 -45.02 -8.09
N LEU A 15 4.64 -45.03 -7.11
CA LEU A 15 3.95 -46.25 -6.68
C LEU A 15 3.10 -46.87 -7.82
N MET A 16 2.45 -46.04 -8.62
CA MET A 16 1.70 -46.49 -9.80
C MET A 16 2.64 -47.10 -10.86
N THR A 17 3.85 -46.54 -11.02
CA THR A 17 4.84 -47.08 -11.95
C THR A 17 5.40 -48.45 -11.50
N GLU A 18 5.57 -48.66 -10.20
CA GLU A 18 6.01 -49.94 -9.61
C GLU A 18 4.92 -51.02 -9.66
N GLY A 19 3.63 -50.65 -9.61
CA GLY A 19 2.53 -51.59 -9.75
C GLY A 19 2.35 -52.15 -11.17
N VAL A 20 2.70 -51.37 -12.20
CA VAL A 20 2.45 -51.68 -13.62
C VAL A 20 3.63 -52.39 -14.30
N THR A 21 4.85 -52.23 -13.78
CA THR A 21 6.08 -52.93 -14.26
C THR A 21 5.97 -54.46 -14.24
N LYS A 22 4.97 -55.04 -13.56
CA LYS A 22 4.62 -56.47 -13.61
C LYS A 22 3.99 -56.94 -14.94
N ARG A 23 3.76 -56.07 -15.96
CA ARG A 23 3.04 -56.41 -17.21
C ARG A 23 3.83 -56.41 -18.54
N GLY A 24 5.15 -56.29 -18.56
CA GLY A 24 5.98 -56.51 -19.77
C GLY A 24 6.59 -55.24 -20.40
N ARG A 25 7.52 -55.42 -21.35
CA ARG A 25 8.49 -54.38 -21.80
C ARG A 25 7.89 -53.12 -22.44
N ASP A 26 6.85 -53.24 -23.27
CA ASP A 26 6.27 -52.07 -23.94
C ASP A 26 5.47 -51.18 -22.96
N SER A 27 4.78 -51.81 -22.01
CA SER A 27 4.11 -51.11 -20.90
C SER A 27 5.09 -50.42 -19.94
N ILE A 28 6.35 -50.82 -19.90
CA ILE A 28 7.39 -50.15 -19.09
C ILE A 28 7.86 -48.87 -19.77
N ARG A 29 7.96 -48.87 -21.11
CA ARG A 29 8.46 -47.72 -21.86
C ARG A 29 7.45 -46.57 -21.87
N ASP A 30 6.19 -46.87 -22.19
CA ASP A 30 5.08 -45.91 -22.13
C ASP A 30 4.91 -45.32 -20.71
N LEU A 31 5.16 -46.13 -19.69
CA LEU A 31 5.05 -45.71 -18.28
C LEU A 31 6.20 -44.80 -17.84
N ILE A 32 7.42 -45.04 -18.32
CA ILE A 32 8.56 -44.16 -18.06
C ILE A 32 8.34 -42.80 -18.74
N ASP A 33 7.87 -42.80 -19.98
CA ASP A 33 7.62 -41.56 -20.72
C ASP A 33 6.47 -40.75 -20.11
N VAL A 34 5.37 -41.42 -19.72
CA VAL A 34 4.25 -40.78 -18.99
C VAL A 34 4.69 -40.32 -17.60
N GLY A 35 5.46 -41.13 -16.88
CA GLY A 35 5.96 -40.78 -15.54
C GLY A 35 6.89 -39.58 -15.55
N ALA A 36 7.83 -39.52 -16.50
CA ALA A 36 8.73 -38.39 -16.68
C ALA A 36 7.95 -37.11 -17.00
N TYR A 37 6.97 -37.20 -17.91
CA TYR A 37 6.10 -36.08 -18.27
C TYR A 37 5.28 -35.56 -17.08
N VAL A 38 4.67 -36.45 -16.30
CA VAL A 38 3.89 -36.05 -15.10
C VAL A 38 4.80 -35.39 -14.08
N LEU A 39 5.97 -35.95 -13.82
CA LEU A 39 6.92 -35.38 -12.87
C LEU A 39 7.38 -33.99 -13.31
N GLU A 40 7.67 -33.80 -14.59
CA GLU A 40 8.00 -32.50 -15.16
C GLU A 40 6.85 -31.49 -14.97
N ALA A 41 5.61 -31.90 -15.25
CA ALA A 41 4.44 -31.05 -15.06
C ALA A 41 4.24 -30.65 -13.59
N LEU A 42 4.43 -31.58 -12.65
CA LEU A 42 4.35 -31.35 -11.21
C LEU A 42 5.47 -30.42 -10.70
N LEU A 43 6.71 -30.62 -11.16
CA LEU A 43 7.84 -29.76 -10.83
C LEU A 43 7.65 -28.35 -11.37
N THR A 44 7.10 -28.22 -12.58
CA THR A 44 6.78 -26.92 -13.18
C THR A 44 5.65 -26.23 -12.41
N LEU A 45 4.59 -26.96 -12.04
CA LEU A 45 3.52 -26.45 -11.18
C LEU A 45 4.07 -25.93 -9.83
N ARG A 46 5.03 -26.64 -9.24
CA ARG A 46 5.69 -26.21 -8.00
C ARG A 46 6.47 -24.90 -8.21
N ALA A 47 7.24 -24.83 -9.29
CA ALA A 47 8.05 -23.65 -9.61
C ALA A 47 7.16 -22.43 -9.84
N GLU A 48 6.13 -22.55 -10.67
CA GLU A 48 5.20 -21.46 -10.99
C GLU A 48 4.34 -21.07 -9.79
N GLY A 49 3.88 -22.03 -8.97
CA GLY A 49 3.16 -21.74 -7.72
C GLY A 49 4.02 -20.97 -6.71
N ASN A 50 5.30 -21.33 -6.59
CA ASN A 50 6.25 -20.57 -5.77
C ASN A 50 6.53 -19.18 -6.34
N LEU A 51 6.61 -19.05 -7.68
CA LEU A 51 6.74 -17.76 -8.34
C LEU A 51 5.54 -16.86 -8.04
N ALA A 52 4.31 -17.37 -8.22
CA ALA A 52 3.08 -16.64 -7.92
C ALA A 52 3.04 -16.17 -6.46
N ALA A 53 3.34 -17.06 -5.50
CA ALA A 53 3.43 -16.69 -4.08
C ALA A 53 4.53 -15.65 -3.79
N GLY A 54 5.69 -15.77 -4.44
CA GLY A 54 6.78 -14.81 -4.32
C GLY A 54 6.40 -13.43 -4.86
N VAL A 55 5.72 -13.38 -6.01
CA VAL A 55 5.23 -12.14 -6.62
C VAL A 55 4.17 -11.48 -5.75
N LEU A 56 3.25 -12.25 -5.15
CA LEU A 56 2.28 -11.71 -4.18
C LEU A 56 2.99 -11.09 -2.97
N ASN A 57 4.01 -11.76 -2.40
CA ASN A 57 4.80 -11.18 -1.31
C ASN A 57 5.52 -9.88 -1.71
N GLN A 58 6.08 -9.82 -2.93
CA GLN A 58 6.70 -8.60 -3.46
C GLN A 58 5.66 -7.48 -3.63
N ALA A 59 4.46 -7.81 -4.10
CA ALA A 59 3.38 -6.84 -4.25
C ALA A 59 2.93 -6.28 -2.90
N ALA A 60 2.75 -7.15 -1.89
CA ALA A 60 2.41 -6.73 -0.52
C ALA A 60 3.45 -5.76 0.07
N ALA A 61 4.73 -5.95 -0.25
CA ALA A 61 5.83 -5.10 0.22
C ALA A 61 6.09 -3.86 -0.64
N ALA A 62 5.38 -3.68 -1.77
CA ALA A 62 5.64 -2.58 -2.69
C ALA A 62 5.33 -1.22 -2.03
N LEU A 63 6.27 -0.28 -2.11
CA LEU A 63 6.12 1.06 -1.51
C LEU A 63 5.58 2.10 -2.50
N GLU A 64 5.57 1.80 -3.80
CA GLU A 64 5.11 2.71 -4.83
C GLU A 64 4.14 2.01 -5.79
N PRO A 65 3.07 2.70 -6.24
CA PRO A 65 2.10 2.12 -7.17
C PRO A 65 2.71 1.67 -8.50
N SER A 66 3.79 2.32 -8.94
CA SER A 66 4.51 2.01 -10.18
C SER A 66 5.06 0.59 -10.22
N TYR A 67 5.39 0.00 -9.07
CA TYR A 67 5.90 -1.37 -8.99
C TYR A 67 4.79 -2.43 -9.05
N LEU A 68 3.54 -2.06 -8.82
CA LEU A 68 2.44 -3.03 -8.75
C LEU A 68 2.08 -3.60 -10.12
N GLU A 69 2.09 -2.78 -11.19
CA GLU A 69 1.68 -3.25 -12.51
C GLU A 69 2.63 -4.32 -13.08
N PRO A 70 3.97 -4.13 -13.08
CA PRO A 70 4.88 -5.17 -13.53
C PRO A 70 4.80 -6.47 -12.71
N LEU A 71 4.52 -6.36 -11.41
CA LEU A 71 4.32 -7.54 -10.56
C LEU A 71 3.01 -8.24 -10.89
N HIS A 72 1.94 -7.49 -11.15
CA HIS A 72 0.65 -8.02 -11.56
C HIS A 72 0.76 -8.77 -12.90
N GLU A 73 1.43 -8.20 -13.90
CA GLU A 73 1.68 -8.88 -15.17
C GLU A 73 2.46 -10.20 -15.00
N ARG A 74 3.49 -10.20 -14.15
CA ARG A 74 4.26 -11.42 -13.82
C ARG A 74 3.39 -12.46 -13.13
N PHE A 75 2.47 -12.05 -12.26
CA PHE A 75 1.53 -12.95 -11.61
C PHE A 75 0.57 -13.59 -12.63
N ILE A 76 -0.01 -12.79 -13.54
CA ILE A 76 -0.89 -13.28 -14.62
C ILE A 76 -0.15 -14.23 -15.55
N ALA A 77 1.13 -13.98 -15.85
CA ALA A 77 1.94 -14.88 -16.65
C ALA A 77 2.16 -16.24 -15.95
N ALA A 78 2.51 -16.23 -14.66
CA ALA A 78 2.71 -17.43 -13.85
C ALA A 78 1.40 -18.22 -13.73
N GLU A 79 0.29 -17.54 -13.47
CA GLU A 79 -1.03 -18.14 -13.48
C GLU A 79 -1.34 -18.84 -14.81
N GLY A 80 -1.11 -18.17 -15.94
CA GLY A 80 -1.35 -18.76 -17.24
C GLY A 80 -0.56 -20.06 -17.43
N GLN A 81 0.68 -20.12 -16.94
CA GLN A 81 1.48 -21.35 -16.93
C GLN A 81 0.86 -22.43 -16.03
N ILE A 82 0.47 -22.06 -14.81
CA ILE A 82 -0.14 -22.97 -13.83
C ILE A 82 -1.41 -23.60 -14.39
N LEU A 83 -2.32 -22.80 -14.94
CA LEU A 83 -3.61 -23.28 -15.46
C LEU A 83 -3.42 -24.22 -16.66
N ARG A 84 -2.47 -23.90 -17.55
CA ARG A 84 -2.11 -24.79 -18.67
C ARG A 84 -1.56 -26.13 -18.17
N ASN A 85 -0.62 -26.10 -17.23
CA ASN A 85 -0.01 -27.33 -16.71
C ASN A 85 -1.02 -28.18 -15.92
N LEU A 86 -1.90 -27.56 -15.13
CA LEU A 86 -3.02 -28.24 -14.48
C LEU A 86 -3.97 -28.90 -15.47
N GLY A 87 -4.26 -28.27 -16.61
CA GLY A 87 -5.11 -28.83 -17.66
C GLY A 87 -4.48 -30.04 -18.36
N ASN A 88 -3.15 -30.12 -18.34
CA ASN A 88 -2.36 -31.14 -19.03
C ASN A 88 -2.03 -32.38 -18.17
N LEU A 89 -2.37 -32.37 -16.88
CA LEU A 89 -2.16 -33.51 -15.98
C LEU A 89 -3.12 -34.67 -16.31
N PRO A 90 -2.63 -35.93 -16.35
CA PRO A 90 -3.47 -37.10 -16.57
C PRO A 90 -4.59 -37.24 -15.53
N PRO A 91 -5.81 -37.67 -15.93
CA PRO A 91 -6.93 -37.86 -15.01
C PRO A 91 -6.74 -39.02 -14.03
N ALA A 92 -5.75 -39.89 -14.25
CA ALA A 92 -5.40 -40.98 -13.34
C ALA A 92 -4.74 -40.47 -12.04
N LEU A 93 -4.25 -39.23 -12.00
CA LEU A 93 -3.68 -38.62 -10.80
C LEU A 93 -4.79 -37.98 -9.96
N ASN A 94 -4.77 -38.23 -8.66
CA ASN A 94 -5.61 -37.50 -7.72
C ASN A 94 -5.07 -36.07 -7.54
N THR A 95 -5.59 -35.13 -8.33
CA THR A 95 -5.13 -33.72 -8.35
C THR A 95 -6.06 -32.77 -7.62
N ALA A 96 -7.08 -33.27 -6.91
CA ALA A 96 -8.12 -32.44 -6.30
C ALA A 96 -7.53 -31.43 -5.30
N GLU A 97 -6.67 -31.89 -4.39
CA GLU A 97 -6.05 -31.03 -3.38
C GLU A 97 -5.07 -30.02 -4.00
N ILE A 98 -4.29 -30.43 -5.00
CA ILE A 98 -3.40 -29.54 -5.75
C ILE A 98 -4.21 -28.43 -6.44
N ARG A 99 -5.32 -28.78 -7.10
CA ARG A 99 -6.20 -27.82 -7.76
C ARG A 99 -6.80 -26.85 -6.75
N GLN A 100 -7.30 -27.35 -5.61
CA GLN A 100 -7.86 -26.50 -4.57
C GLN A 100 -6.83 -25.50 -4.02
N ALA A 101 -5.62 -25.98 -3.70
CA ALA A 101 -4.56 -25.12 -3.16
C ALA A 101 -4.08 -24.08 -4.18
N ILE A 102 -4.00 -24.44 -5.47
CA ILE A 102 -3.66 -23.51 -6.54
C ILE A 102 -4.77 -22.47 -6.73
N THR A 103 -6.04 -22.89 -6.78
CA THR A 103 -7.16 -21.95 -6.90
C THR A 103 -7.14 -20.94 -5.75
N ALA A 104 -6.97 -21.41 -4.51
CA ALA A 104 -6.87 -20.52 -3.35
C ALA A 104 -5.71 -19.52 -3.47
N LEU A 105 -4.55 -19.94 -3.98
CA LEU A 105 -3.41 -19.04 -4.22
C LEU A 105 -3.72 -18.00 -5.32
N LEU A 106 -4.33 -18.43 -6.41
CA LEU A 106 -4.64 -17.56 -7.55
C LEU A 106 -5.72 -16.53 -7.20
N ASP A 107 -6.73 -16.93 -6.42
CA ASP A 107 -7.81 -16.07 -5.96
C ASP A 107 -7.29 -14.88 -5.15
N MET A 108 -6.21 -15.06 -4.36
CA MET A 108 -5.57 -13.97 -3.60
C MET A 108 -5.05 -12.83 -4.49
N GLY A 109 -4.65 -13.13 -5.73
CA GLY A 109 -4.14 -12.12 -6.67
C GLY A 109 -5.20 -11.58 -7.63
N LYS A 110 -6.24 -12.36 -7.92
CA LYS A 110 -7.21 -12.08 -8.98
C LYS A 110 -8.48 -11.38 -8.58
N ALA A 111 -8.89 -11.50 -7.32
CA ALA A 111 -10.16 -10.94 -6.90
C ALA A 111 -10.18 -9.42 -7.16
N ASP A 112 -11.36 -8.84 -7.39
CA ASP A 112 -11.49 -7.38 -7.56
C ASP A 112 -11.02 -6.62 -6.30
N ASP A 113 -11.06 -7.29 -5.15
CA ASP A 113 -10.50 -6.92 -3.84
C ASP A 113 -9.22 -7.71 -3.48
N GLY A 114 -8.58 -8.33 -4.47
CA GLY A 114 -7.36 -9.10 -4.33
C GLY A 114 -6.17 -8.24 -3.94
N LEU A 115 -5.05 -8.89 -3.61
CA LEU A 115 -3.88 -8.25 -3.00
C LEU A 115 -3.36 -7.03 -3.79
N PHE A 116 -3.35 -7.11 -5.13
CA PHE A 116 -2.91 -6.00 -5.98
C PHE A 116 -3.85 -4.79 -5.91
N ALA A 117 -5.16 -5.04 -5.90
CA ALA A 117 -6.17 -3.99 -5.76
C ALA A 117 -6.07 -3.34 -4.37
N LEU A 118 -6.03 -4.16 -3.32
CA LEU A 118 -5.93 -3.71 -1.94
C LEU A 118 -4.66 -2.88 -1.70
N ARG A 119 -3.50 -3.35 -2.18
CA ARG A 119 -2.24 -2.62 -2.02
C ARG A 119 -2.25 -1.29 -2.78
N ARG A 120 -2.81 -1.27 -3.99
CA ARG A 120 -2.96 -0.03 -4.78
C ARG A 120 -3.83 0.97 -4.04
N GLU A 121 -4.93 0.52 -3.44
CA GLU A 121 -5.82 1.36 -2.66
C GLU A 121 -5.13 1.90 -1.39
N GLU A 122 -4.42 1.04 -0.66
CA GLU A 122 -3.66 1.43 0.53
C GLU A 122 -2.62 2.51 0.21
N LEU A 123 -1.83 2.32 -0.85
CA LEU A 123 -0.83 3.31 -1.28
C LEU A 123 -1.48 4.64 -1.67
N ARG A 124 -2.67 4.61 -2.30
CA ARG A 124 -3.44 5.82 -2.63
C ARG A 124 -3.89 6.53 -1.35
N HIS A 125 -4.44 5.81 -0.37
CA HIS A 125 -4.86 6.39 0.91
C HIS A 125 -3.68 6.98 1.69
N LEU A 126 -2.52 6.31 1.70
CA LEU A 126 -1.30 6.82 2.31
C LEU A 126 -0.84 8.13 1.64
N ALA A 127 -0.90 8.22 0.31
CA ALA A 127 -0.58 9.44 -0.42
C ALA A 127 -1.53 10.60 -0.06
N HIS A 128 -2.84 10.34 0.03
CA HIS A 128 -3.81 11.35 0.46
C HIS A 128 -3.59 11.80 1.90
N ALA A 129 -3.36 10.86 2.83
CA ALA A 129 -3.10 11.18 4.23
C ALA A 129 -1.85 12.05 4.40
N LYS A 130 -0.78 11.74 3.63
CA LYS A 130 0.43 12.55 3.60
C LYS A 130 0.15 13.96 3.09
N SER A 131 -0.57 14.09 1.97
CA SER A 131 -0.93 15.40 1.41
C SER A 131 -1.73 16.24 2.40
N ALA A 132 -2.72 15.65 3.08
CA ALA A 132 -3.53 16.36 4.06
C ALA A 132 -2.71 16.81 5.29
N LEU A 133 -1.75 15.99 5.73
CA LEU A 133 -0.85 16.36 6.82
C LEU A 133 0.07 17.52 6.43
N ASP A 134 0.61 17.50 5.20
CA ASP A 134 1.46 18.58 4.70
C ASP A 134 0.68 19.89 4.52
N GLU A 135 -0.57 19.82 4.06
CA GLU A 135 -1.48 20.97 4.00
C GLU A 135 -1.80 21.53 5.40
N SER A 136 -2.12 20.67 6.37
CA SER A 136 -2.38 21.07 7.76
C SER A 136 -1.19 21.80 8.40
N ARG A 137 0.03 21.32 8.13
CA ARG A 137 1.26 21.99 8.58
C ARG A 137 1.42 23.36 7.93
N ALA A 138 1.20 23.47 6.63
CA ALA A 138 1.26 24.75 5.92
C ALA A 138 0.21 25.75 6.44
N LEU A 139 -1.01 25.30 6.72
CA LEU A 139 -2.06 26.12 7.34
C LEU A 139 -1.68 26.58 8.75
N THR A 140 -1.05 25.71 9.55
CA THR A 140 -0.59 26.05 10.90
C THR A 140 0.48 27.14 10.87
N VAL A 141 1.42 27.07 9.94
CA VAL A 141 2.44 28.11 9.74
C VAL A 141 1.80 29.44 9.37
N ARG A 142 0.91 29.44 8.35
CA ARG A 142 0.19 30.65 7.93
C ARG A 142 -0.65 31.27 9.05
N LEU A 143 -1.35 30.44 9.83
CA LEU A 143 -2.14 30.92 10.96
C LEU A 143 -1.23 31.60 12.00
N GLY A 144 -0.03 31.07 12.25
CA GLY A 144 0.96 31.69 13.12
C GLY A 144 1.37 33.08 12.63
N GLU A 145 1.66 33.23 11.34
CA GLU A 145 2.02 34.51 10.71
C GLU A 145 0.86 35.53 10.77
N GLU A 146 -0.38 35.08 10.52
CA GLU A 146 -1.58 35.91 10.60
C GLU A 146 -1.84 36.38 12.04
N VAL A 147 -1.69 35.49 13.03
CA VAL A 147 -1.83 35.82 14.45
C VAL A 147 -0.74 36.79 14.90
N GLU A 148 0.51 36.59 14.48
CA GLU A 148 1.60 37.52 14.80
C GLU A 148 1.35 38.91 14.22
N THR A 149 0.86 38.99 12.97
CA THR A 149 0.48 40.24 12.32
C THR A 149 -0.65 40.94 13.07
N LEU A 150 -1.67 40.19 13.48
CA LEU A 150 -2.80 40.72 14.26
C LEU A 150 -2.34 41.27 15.63
N ILE A 151 -1.46 40.54 16.32
CA ILE A 151 -0.90 40.98 17.61
C ILE A 151 -0.12 42.27 17.46
N ARG A 152 0.74 42.39 16.44
CA ARG A 152 1.52 43.61 16.17
C ARG A 152 0.60 44.81 15.88
N ALA A 153 -0.40 44.63 15.01
CA ALA A 153 -1.36 45.69 14.71
C ALA A 153 -2.12 46.18 15.96
N ALA A 154 -2.58 45.26 16.81
CA ALA A 154 -3.26 45.60 18.06
C ALA A 154 -2.34 46.33 19.06
N GLN A 155 -1.05 45.95 19.11
CA GLN A 155 -0.05 46.62 19.94
C GLN A 155 0.23 48.05 19.45
N ASP A 156 0.38 48.24 18.14
CA ASP A 156 0.64 49.54 17.53
C ASP A 156 -0.54 50.51 17.75
N ASP A 157 -1.78 50.05 17.52
CA ASP A 157 -3.00 50.83 17.78
C ASP A 157 -3.10 51.24 19.27
N SER A 158 -2.78 50.31 20.18
CA SER A 158 -2.81 50.57 21.62
C SER A 158 -1.77 51.62 22.03
N GLN A 159 -0.54 51.54 21.48
CA GLN A 159 0.51 52.54 21.71
C GLN A 159 0.12 53.91 21.14
N GLY A 160 -0.47 53.94 19.95
CA GLY A 160 -0.99 55.16 19.33
C GLY A 160 -2.06 55.85 20.18
N ALA A 161 -3.05 55.09 20.66
CA ALA A 161 -4.12 55.61 21.52
C ALA A 161 -3.59 56.13 22.87
N ALA A 162 -2.61 55.43 23.47
CA ALA A 162 -1.95 55.88 24.70
C ALA A 162 -1.18 57.20 24.48
N ALA A 163 -0.44 57.32 23.38
CA ALA A 163 0.29 58.54 23.02
C ALA A 163 -0.67 59.72 22.78
N GLN A 164 -1.78 59.48 22.09
CA GLN A 164 -2.81 60.50 21.84
C GLN A 164 -3.46 60.96 23.14
N SER A 165 -3.76 60.04 24.05
CA SER A 165 -4.29 60.34 25.38
C SER A 165 -3.32 61.19 26.19
N ALA A 166 -2.02 60.84 26.20
CA ALA A 166 -1.00 61.61 26.90
C ALA A 166 -0.86 63.04 26.37
N GLN A 167 -0.92 63.23 25.04
CA GLN A 167 -0.93 64.56 24.44
C GLN A 167 -2.17 65.36 24.82
N ALA A 168 -3.37 64.75 24.80
CA ALA A 168 -4.60 65.42 25.20
C ALA A 168 -4.56 65.88 26.68
N ILE A 169 -4.02 65.04 27.57
CA ILE A 169 -3.82 65.38 28.98
C ILE A 169 -2.84 66.56 29.12
N ALA A 170 -1.71 66.54 28.41
CA ALA A 170 -0.72 67.61 28.46
C ALA A 170 -1.26 68.94 27.94
N GLY A 171 -1.98 68.91 26.80
CA GLY A 171 -2.64 70.08 26.24
C GLY A 171 -3.72 70.65 27.16
N GLY A 172 -4.56 69.79 27.75
CA GLY A 172 -5.55 70.19 28.74
C GLY A 172 -4.92 70.82 30.00
N LYS A 173 -3.79 70.30 30.46
CA LYS A 173 -3.04 70.87 31.58
C LYS A 173 -2.50 72.27 31.28
N LEU A 174 -2.04 72.53 30.06
CA LEU A 174 -1.57 73.86 29.65
C LEU A 174 -2.70 74.89 29.66
N PHE A 175 -3.88 74.52 29.16
CA PHE A 175 -5.08 75.36 29.22
C PHE A 175 -5.50 75.68 30.65
N MET A 176 -5.46 74.69 31.55
CA MET A 176 -5.72 74.91 32.98
C MET A 176 -4.76 75.93 33.59
N VAL A 177 -3.45 75.85 33.29
CA VAL A 177 -2.45 76.80 33.81
C VAL A 177 -2.71 78.22 33.28
N ILE A 178 -3.00 78.37 31.98
CA ILE A 178 -3.33 79.66 31.38
C ILE A 178 -4.59 80.27 32.01
N LEU A 179 -5.65 79.48 32.17
CA LEU A 179 -6.91 79.93 32.74
C LEU A 179 -6.75 80.36 34.22
N THR A 180 -6.01 79.58 34.99
CA THR A 180 -5.70 79.91 36.40
C THR A 180 -4.88 81.20 36.49
N GLY A 181 -3.88 81.39 35.63
CA GLY A 181 -3.07 82.61 35.61
C GLY A 181 -3.84 83.86 35.18
N ALA A 182 -4.71 83.74 34.17
CA ALA A 182 -5.56 84.84 33.72
C ALA A 182 -6.58 85.26 34.80
N GLY A 183 -7.13 84.30 35.55
CA GLY A 183 -8.03 84.59 36.66
C GLY A 183 -7.36 85.32 37.83
N ILE A 184 -6.06 85.08 38.06
CA ILE A 184 -5.29 85.76 39.12
C ILE A 184 -4.90 87.19 38.70
N LEU A 185 -4.65 87.45 37.42
CA LEU A 185 -4.30 88.79 36.92
C LEU A 185 -5.52 89.70 36.68
N GLY A 186 -6.72 89.13 36.57
CA GLY A 186 -7.97 89.85 36.37
C GLY A 186 -8.75 90.18 37.66
N ALA A 187 -8.24 89.78 38.83
CA ALA A 187 -8.82 90.06 40.16
C ALA A 187 -8.05 91.17 40.87
#